data_AF-A0A821JW31-F1
#
_entry.id   AF-A0A821JW31-F1
#
_cell.length_a   1.000
_cell.length_b   1.000
_cell.length_c   1.000
_cell.angle_alpha   90.00
_cell.angle_beta   90.00
_cell.angle_gamma   90.00
#
_symmetry.space_group_name_H-M   'P 1'
#
loop_
_entity.id
_entity.type
_entity.pdbx_description
1 polymer ?
#
loop_
_entity_poly.entity_id
_entity_poly.type
_entity_poly.pdbx_seq_one_letter_code
_entity_poly.pdbx_strand_id
1 'polypeptide(L)'
;DFLWTLPTFEHFHNHESVVKAKAVVAFRRGNYRELYNILERYQFAPCSHPQLQQLWLQAHYNEAEKLRGRPLGAVGKYRVRRKFPLPRTIWDGEETSYCFKEKSRNILRDWYLHNPYPSPREKRELAEATTLTTTQVSNWFKNRRQRDRASETNDRKTLDMSPSHNDDNSLDDLGSTGSEPTTKGFQLDYNNPQYHYHHHMKPTTTDIIDSGGIFKDYHSL
;
A
#
# COMPACT_ATOMS: atom_id res chain seq x y z
N ASP A 1 -2.97 41.19 22.58
CA ASP A 1 -3.18 39.94 23.33
C ASP A 1 -4.65 39.70 23.66
N PHE A 2 -5.37 39.07 22.73
CA PHE A 2 -6.81 38.74 22.85
C PHE A 2 -7.05 37.27 23.29
N LEU A 3 -5.98 36.47 23.37
CA LEU A 3 -6.05 35.03 23.68
C LEU A 3 -6.29 34.71 25.17
N TRP A 4 -6.30 35.71 26.05
CA TRP A 4 -6.38 35.52 27.51
C TRP A 4 -7.68 35.99 28.17
N THR A 5 -8.64 36.54 27.42
CA THR A 5 -9.90 37.07 27.98
C THR A 5 -11.15 36.34 27.51
N LEU A 6 -11.03 35.16 26.89
CA LEU A 6 -12.22 34.38 26.56
C LEU A 6 -12.75 33.64 27.80
N PRO A 7 -14.01 33.88 28.20
CA PRO A 7 -14.65 33.15 29.30
C PRO A 7 -14.65 31.66 28.97
N THR A 8 -14.48 30.82 29.99
CA THR A 8 -14.53 29.35 29.95
C THR A 8 -15.91 28.84 29.51
N PHE A 9 -16.25 29.01 28.24
CA PHE A 9 -17.36 28.31 27.60
C PHE A 9 -16.84 26.98 27.08
N GLU A 10 -16.89 25.98 27.95
CA GLU A 10 -16.56 24.56 27.69
C GLU A 10 -17.45 23.89 26.61
N HIS A 11 -18.13 24.64 25.75
CA HIS A 11 -19.07 24.11 24.73
C HIS A 11 -18.54 24.25 23.30
N PHE A 12 -17.43 24.96 23.07
CA PHE A 12 -16.87 25.17 21.72
C PHE A 12 -15.69 24.26 21.36
N HIS A 13 -15.13 23.51 22.31
CA HIS A 13 -13.95 22.67 22.06
C HIS A 13 -14.23 21.44 21.18
N ASN A 14 -15.50 21.07 21.06
CA ASN A 14 -15.97 19.94 20.23
C ASN A 14 -16.64 20.42 18.94
N HIS A 15 -16.71 21.73 18.68
CA HIS A 15 -17.28 22.22 17.43
C HIS A 15 -16.39 21.75 16.28
N GLU A 16 -17.00 21.20 15.23
CA GLU A 16 -16.28 20.51 14.16
C GLU A 16 -15.17 21.38 13.55
N SER A 17 -15.42 22.68 13.38
CA SER A 17 -14.43 23.64 12.87
C SER A 17 -13.17 23.73 13.73
N VAL A 18 -13.31 23.71 15.07
CA VAL A 18 -12.19 23.77 16.01
C VAL A 18 -11.39 22.48 15.97
N VAL A 19 -12.07 21.33 15.93
CA VAL A 19 -11.43 20.02 15.83
C VAL A 19 -10.68 19.86 14.50
N LYS A 20 -11.27 20.32 13.39
CA LYS A 20 -10.61 20.38 12.08
C LYS A 20 -9.36 21.27 12.11
N ALA A 21 -9.46 22.46 12.71
CA ALA A 21 -8.31 23.36 12.83
C ALA A 21 -7.19 22.72 13.66
N LYS A 22 -7.52 22.05 14.77
CA LYS A 22 -6.55 21.28 15.57
C LYS A 22 -5.88 20.17 14.75
N ALA A 23 -6.64 19.40 13.98
CA ALA A 23 -6.10 18.36 13.09
C ALA A 23 -5.11 18.94 12.07
N VAL A 24 -5.46 20.06 11.42
CA VAL A 24 -4.56 20.73 10.46
C VAL A 24 -3.29 21.24 11.13
N VAL A 25 -3.40 21.81 12.32
CA VAL A 25 -2.23 22.30 13.10
C VAL A 25 -1.32 21.13 13.49
N ALA A 26 -1.89 20.02 13.98
CA ALA A 26 -1.14 18.81 14.31
C ALA A 26 -0.38 18.25 13.10
N PHE A 27 -1.03 18.21 11.92
CA PHE A 27 -0.41 17.79 10.67
C PHE A 27 0.79 18.68 10.27
N ARG A 28 0.62 20.01 10.31
CA ARG A 28 1.69 20.97 9.96
C ARG A 28 2.89 20.91 10.90
N ARG A 29 2.66 20.60 12.18
CA ARG A 29 3.71 20.41 13.19
C ARG A 29 4.39 19.04 13.10
N GLY A 30 3.92 18.14 12.24
CA GLY A 30 4.40 16.77 12.16
C GLY A 30 3.99 15.90 13.35
N ASN A 31 3.04 16.35 14.18
CA ASN A 31 2.52 15.56 15.30
C ASN A 31 1.40 14.62 14.80
N TYR A 32 1.80 13.58 14.07
CA TYR A 32 0.84 12.67 13.45
C TYR A 32 0.05 11.83 14.46
N ARG A 33 0.62 11.54 15.64
CA ARG A 33 -0.09 10.84 16.72
C ARG A 33 -1.33 11.59 17.19
N GLU A 34 -1.21 12.89 17.38
CA GLU A 34 -2.35 13.75 17.77
C GLU A 34 -3.37 13.85 16.64
N LEU A 35 -2.91 13.99 15.39
CA LEU A 35 -3.78 13.97 14.21
C LEU A 35 -4.64 12.69 14.16
N TYR A 36 -4.02 11.52 14.29
CA TYR A 36 -4.74 10.24 14.25
C TYR A 36 -5.77 10.15 15.37
N ASN A 37 -5.39 10.53 16.59
CA ASN A 37 -6.30 10.53 17.73
C ASN A 37 -7.51 11.46 17.53
N ILE A 38 -7.32 12.62 16.90
CA ILE A 38 -8.42 13.52 16.56
C ILE A 38 -9.33 12.87 15.51
N LEU A 39 -8.74 12.34 14.44
CA LEU A 39 -9.50 11.78 13.33
C LEU A 39 -10.25 10.51 13.74
N GLU A 40 -9.76 9.71 14.67
CA GLU A 40 -10.42 8.47 15.12
C GLU A 40 -11.53 8.69 16.16
N ARG A 41 -11.50 9.79 16.91
CA ARG A 41 -12.42 10.02 18.05
C ARG A 41 -13.62 10.88 17.73
N TYR A 42 -13.47 11.88 16.88
CA TYR A 42 -14.54 12.85 16.59
C TYR A 42 -15.28 12.44 15.33
N GLN A 43 -16.61 12.56 15.36
CA GLN A 43 -17.44 12.38 14.17
C GLN A 43 -17.42 13.68 13.35
N PHE A 44 -17.29 13.56 12.04
CA PHE A 44 -17.26 14.71 11.13
C PHE A 44 -18.41 14.63 10.14
N ALA A 45 -18.91 15.80 9.72
CA ALA A 45 -19.87 15.87 8.64
C ALA A 45 -19.27 15.30 7.33
N PRO A 46 -20.07 14.63 6.48
CA PRO A 46 -19.60 14.06 5.21
C PRO A 46 -18.90 15.06 4.28
N CYS A 47 -19.30 16.34 4.32
CA CYS A 47 -18.67 17.40 3.54
C CYS A 47 -17.20 17.65 3.94
N SER A 48 -16.83 17.33 5.18
CA SER A 48 -15.46 17.45 5.68
C SER A 48 -14.61 16.21 5.41
N HIS A 49 -15.21 15.06 5.10
CA HIS A 49 -14.51 13.78 4.94
C HIS A 49 -13.38 13.85 3.91
N PRO A 50 -13.55 14.38 2.67
CA PRO A 50 -12.49 14.36 1.67
C PRO A 50 -11.20 15.05 2.14
N GLN A 51 -11.33 16.18 2.82
CA GLN A 51 -10.20 16.95 3.36
C GLN A 51 -9.47 16.18 4.47
N LEU A 52 -10.22 15.52 5.36
CA LEU A 52 -9.65 14.79 6.50
C LEU A 52 -9.03 13.46 6.07
N GLN A 53 -9.63 12.78 5.10
CA GLN A 53 -9.07 11.59 4.45
C GLN A 53 -7.72 11.92 3.79
N GLN A 54 -7.61 13.07 3.12
CA GLN A 54 -6.34 13.52 2.56
C GLN A 54 -5.28 13.71 3.65
N LEU A 55 -5.62 14.35 4.78
CA LEU A 55 -4.68 14.52 5.89
C LEU A 55 -4.20 13.18 6.46
N TRP A 56 -5.12 12.24 6.69
CA TRP A 56 -4.80 10.88 7.14
C TRP A 56 -3.79 10.18 6.22
N LEU A 57 -4.10 10.19 4.92
CA LEU A 57 -3.26 9.53 3.92
C LEU A 57 -1.88 10.19 3.79
N GLN A 58 -1.83 11.52 3.74
CA GLN A 58 -0.57 12.25 3.64
C GLN A 58 0.30 12.05 4.88
N ALA A 59 -0.29 12.03 6.07
CA ALA A 59 0.45 11.80 7.31
C ALA A 59 1.13 10.42 7.29
N HIS A 60 0.38 9.36 6.96
CA HIS A 60 0.96 8.02 6.86
C HIS A 60 1.95 7.86 5.70
N TYR A 61 1.75 8.57 4.58
CA TYR A 61 2.75 8.60 3.51
C TYR A 61 4.04 9.24 3.99
N ASN A 62 3.98 10.40 4.65
CA ASN A 62 5.15 11.10 5.16
C ASN A 62 5.93 10.26 6.17
N GLU A 63 5.24 9.59 7.10
CA GLU A 63 5.88 8.67 8.04
C GLU A 63 6.58 7.52 7.32
N ALA A 64 5.92 6.93 6.32
CA ALA A 64 6.48 5.83 5.54
C ALA A 64 7.66 6.28 4.65
N GLU A 65 7.62 7.50 4.10
CA GLU A 65 8.71 8.08 3.31
C GLU A 65 9.92 8.38 4.19
N LYS A 66 9.68 8.96 5.37
CA LYS A 66 10.72 9.26 6.36
C LYS A 66 11.42 7.99 6.84
N LEU A 67 10.66 6.93 7.14
CA LEU A 67 11.23 5.65 7.56
C LEU A 67 12.08 4.99 6.46
N ARG A 68 11.69 5.14 5.19
CA ARG A 68 12.39 4.52 4.05
C ARG A 68 13.51 5.37 3.48
N GLY A 69 13.59 6.65 3.83
CA GLY A 69 14.55 7.60 3.27
C GLY A 69 14.37 7.87 1.77
N ARG A 70 13.22 7.52 1.18
CA ARG A 70 12.92 7.75 -0.23
C ARG A 70 11.42 7.93 -0.48
N PRO A 71 11.02 8.69 -1.54
CA PRO A 71 9.63 8.87 -1.89
C PRO A 71 8.87 7.55 -2.14
N LEU A 72 7.59 7.53 -1.80
CA LEU A 72 6.73 6.38 -1.98
C LEU A 72 6.17 6.33 -3.41
N GLY A 73 6.53 5.29 -4.14
CA GLY A 73 5.87 4.95 -5.41
C GLY A 73 4.44 4.41 -5.21
N ALA A 74 3.71 4.19 -6.31
CA ALA A 74 2.30 3.77 -6.29
C ALA A 74 2.04 2.52 -5.43
N VAL A 75 2.90 1.50 -5.55
CA VAL A 75 2.79 0.25 -4.75
C VAL A 75 3.03 0.52 -3.26
N GLY A 76 3.96 1.43 -2.93
CA GLY A 76 4.20 1.86 -1.56
C GLY A 76 2.96 2.52 -0.97
N LYS A 77 2.37 3.49 -1.69
CA LYS A 77 1.14 4.17 -1.27
C LYS A 77 -0.03 3.20 -1.14
N TYR A 78 -0.15 2.20 -2.02
CA TYR A 78 -1.14 1.12 -1.89
C TYR A 78 -0.96 0.32 -0.60
N ARG A 79 0.28 -0.08 -0.27
CA ARG A 79 0.57 -0.83 0.97
C ARG A 79 0.23 -0.02 2.22
N VAL A 80 0.51 1.28 2.22
CA VAL A 80 0.16 2.18 3.34
C VAL A 80 -1.36 2.25 3.52
N ARG A 81 -2.12 2.51 2.45
CA ARG A 81 -3.60 2.52 2.50
C ARG A 81 -4.20 1.21 3.03
N ARG A 82 -3.60 0.07 2.68
CA ARG A 82 -4.01 -1.25 3.17
C ARG A 82 -3.66 -1.48 4.64
N LYS A 83 -2.53 -0.94 5.11
CA LYS A 83 -2.07 -1.09 6.49
C LYS A 83 -2.83 -0.15 7.45
N PHE A 84 -3.19 1.03 6.97
CA PHE A 84 -3.86 2.08 7.74
C PHE A 84 -5.14 2.52 7.01
N PRO A 85 -6.21 1.72 7.06
CA PRO A 85 -7.49 2.09 6.45
C PRO A 85 -8.04 3.37 7.09
N LEU A 86 -8.88 4.10 6.36
CA LEU A 86 -9.52 5.30 6.89
C LEU A 86 -10.43 4.92 8.09
N PRO A 87 -10.43 5.71 9.17
CA PRO A 87 -11.33 5.47 10.29
C PRO A 87 -12.79 5.80 9.91
N ARG A 88 -13.75 5.09 10.53
CA ARG A 88 -15.20 5.20 10.26
C ARG A 88 -15.79 6.61 10.54
N THR A 89 -15.08 7.41 11.32
CA THR A 89 -15.38 8.81 11.63
C THR A 89 -15.25 9.76 10.43
N ILE A 90 -14.44 9.38 9.43
CA ILE A 90 -14.20 10.15 8.20
C ILE A 90 -14.46 9.32 6.95
N TRP A 91 -15.14 8.17 7.09
CA TRP A 91 -15.46 7.26 5.99
C TRP A 91 -16.71 6.44 6.33
N ASP A 92 -17.70 6.43 5.42
CA ASP A 92 -18.87 5.54 5.48
C ASP A 92 -18.51 4.04 5.51
N GLY A 93 -17.32 3.71 5.01
CA GLY A 93 -16.69 2.40 5.02
C GLY A 93 -17.44 1.37 4.18
N GLU A 94 -17.85 1.79 2.99
CA GLU A 94 -18.01 0.90 1.84
C GLU A 94 -16.70 0.15 1.58
N GLU A 95 -16.66 -1.15 1.86
CA GLU A 95 -15.45 -1.93 1.69
C GLU A 95 -15.27 -2.37 0.22
N THR A 96 -14.22 -1.88 -0.42
CA THR A 96 -13.81 -2.41 -1.73
C THR A 96 -13.18 -3.79 -1.54
N SER A 97 -13.94 -4.85 -1.82
CA SER A 97 -13.38 -6.20 -1.85
C SER A 97 -12.43 -6.34 -3.04
N TYR A 98 -11.13 -6.43 -2.73
CA TYR A 98 -10.07 -6.63 -3.73
C TYR A 98 -9.91 -8.10 -4.15
N CYS A 99 -10.70 -9.00 -3.58
CA CYS A 99 -10.70 -10.41 -3.95
C CYS A 99 -11.75 -10.67 -5.03
N PHE A 100 -11.41 -11.54 -5.98
CA PHE A 100 -12.41 -12.02 -6.94
C PHE A 100 -13.54 -12.77 -6.22
N LYS A 101 -14.72 -12.78 -6.86
CA LYS A 101 -15.87 -13.58 -6.40
C LYS A 101 -15.46 -15.03 -6.17
N GLU A 102 -16.10 -15.67 -5.20
CA GLU A 102 -15.78 -17.04 -4.79
C GLU A 102 -15.79 -18.03 -5.96
N LYS A 103 -16.83 -17.99 -6.80
CA LYS A 103 -16.92 -18.81 -8.02
C LYS A 103 -15.68 -18.66 -8.91
N SER A 104 -15.27 -17.43 -9.20
CA SER A 104 -14.08 -17.14 -10.00
C SER A 104 -12.80 -17.65 -9.33
N ARG A 105 -12.68 -17.52 -8.00
CA ARG A 105 -11.54 -18.03 -7.25
C ARG A 105 -11.42 -19.55 -7.31
N ASN A 106 -12.54 -20.27 -7.21
CA ASN A 106 -12.55 -21.73 -7.24
C ASN A 106 -12.12 -22.25 -8.61
N ILE A 107 -12.70 -21.72 -9.70
CA ILE A 107 -12.30 -22.08 -11.07
C ILE A 107 -10.78 -21.89 -11.29
N LEU A 108 -10.22 -20.75 -10.86
CA LEU A 108 -8.79 -20.48 -11.00
C LEU A 108 -7.92 -21.43 -10.16
N ARG A 109 -8.36 -21.78 -8.95
CA ARG A 109 -7.66 -22.73 -8.07
C ARG A 109 -7.66 -24.13 -8.66
N ASP A 110 -8.82 -24.61 -9.10
CA ASP A 110 -8.99 -25.94 -9.67
C ASP A 110 -8.13 -26.08 -10.92
N TRP A 111 -8.14 -25.07 -11.79
CA TRP A 111 -7.27 -25.04 -12.97
C TRP A 111 -5.78 -25.09 -12.61
N TYR A 112 -5.38 -24.32 -11.60
CA TYR A 112 -3.98 -24.22 -11.20
C TYR A 112 -3.39 -25.56 -10.73
N LEU A 113 -4.21 -26.41 -10.09
CA LEU A 113 -3.78 -27.75 -9.68
C LEU A 113 -3.42 -28.65 -10.87
N HIS A 114 -4.06 -28.44 -12.02
CA HIS A 114 -3.81 -29.20 -13.25
C HIS A 114 -2.71 -28.56 -14.09
N ASN A 115 -2.77 -27.24 -14.29
CA ASN A 115 -1.82 -26.50 -15.12
C ASN A 115 -1.51 -25.10 -14.56
N PRO A 116 -0.35 -24.91 -13.89
CA PRO A 116 0.10 -23.61 -13.38
C PRO A 116 0.49 -22.57 -14.45
N TYR A 117 0.64 -22.99 -15.71
CA TYR A 117 1.14 -22.16 -16.83
C TYR A 117 0.17 -22.21 -18.03
N PRO A 118 -1.04 -21.63 -17.92
CA PRO A 118 -1.98 -21.60 -19.03
C PRO A 118 -1.44 -20.77 -20.21
N SER A 119 -1.66 -21.26 -21.43
CA SER A 119 -1.38 -20.61 -22.70
C SER A 119 -2.25 -19.36 -22.91
N PRO A 120 -1.93 -18.49 -23.89
CA PRO A 120 -2.75 -17.32 -24.20
C PRO A 120 -4.20 -17.64 -24.55
N ARG A 121 -4.46 -18.80 -25.16
CA ARG A 121 -5.80 -19.28 -25.49
C ARG A 121 -6.55 -19.71 -24.22
N GLU A 122 -5.95 -20.56 -23.40
CA GLU A 122 -6.56 -21.01 -22.14
C GLU A 122 -6.84 -19.84 -21.20
N LYS A 123 -5.97 -18.81 -21.19
CA LYS A 123 -6.24 -17.56 -20.43
C LYS A 123 -7.49 -16.82 -20.91
N ARG A 124 -7.82 -16.86 -22.20
CA ARG A 124 -9.05 -16.28 -22.74
C ARG A 124 -10.27 -17.08 -22.29
N GLU A 125 -10.21 -18.41 -22.39
CA GLU A 125 -11.27 -19.32 -21.92
C GLU A 125 -11.52 -19.15 -20.41
N LEU A 126 -10.47 -19.04 -19.60
CA LEU A 126 -10.56 -18.76 -18.16
C LEU A 126 -11.15 -17.37 -17.87
N ALA A 127 -10.78 -16.35 -18.65
CA ALA A 127 -11.31 -15.00 -18.50
C ALA A 127 -12.84 -14.98 -18.72
N GLU A 128 -13.31 -15.66 -19.77
CA GLU A 128 -14.73 -15.85 -20.07
C GLU A 128 -15.45 -16.60 -18.95
N ALA A 129 -14.92 -17.76 -18.53
CA ALA A 129 -15.54 -18.59 -17.49
C ALA A 129 -15.60 -17.91 -16.12
N THR A 130 -14.62 -17.06 -15.80
CA THR A 130 -14.51 -16.39 -14.49
C THR A 130 -15.11 -14.98 -14.47
N THR A 131 -15.55 -14.45 -15.62
CA THR A 131 -15.96 -13.04 -15.80
C THR A 131 -14.87 -12.04 -15.41
N LEU A 132 -13.61 -12.42 -15.60
CA LEU A 132 -12.43 -11.59 -15.35
C LEU A 132 -11.80 -11.18 -16.68
N THR A 133 -10.94 -10.17 -16.65
CA THR A 133 -10.11 -9.84 -17.82
C THR A 133 -8.95 -10.83 -17.94
N THR A 134 -8.47 -11.04 -19.17
CA THR A 134 -7.28 -11.87 -19.45
C THR A 134 -6.06 -11.41 -18.65
N THR A 135 -5.91 -10.10 -18.45
CA THR A 135 -4.87 -9.50 -17.60
C THR A 135 -5.03 -9.88 -16.13
N GLN A 136 -6.25 -9.85 -15.58
CA GLN A 136 -6.53 -10.28 -14.21
C GLN A 136 -6.19 -11.77 -14.01
N VAL A 137 -6.59 -12.63 -14.95
CA VAL A 137 -6.24 -14.06 -14.95
C VAL A 137 -4.72 -14.24 -15.01
N SER A 138 -4.05 -13.59 -15.97
CA SER A 138 -2.59 -13.66 -16.12
C SER A 138 -1.85 -13.24 -14.84
N ASN A 139 -2.29 -12.14 -14.21
CA ASN A 139 -1.74 -11.66 -12.95
C ASN A 139 -2.02 -12.62 -11.79
N TRP A 140 -3.20 -13.24 -11.75
CA TRP A 140 -3.53 -14.21 -10.71
C TRP A 140 -2.58 -15.41 -10.72
N PHE A 141 -2.35 -16.01 -11.90
CA PHE A 141 -1.43 -17.14 -12.06
C PHE A 141 0.01 -16.76 -11.73
N LYS A 142 0.47 -15.59 -12.20
CA LYS A 142 1.79 -15.05 -11.85
C LYS A 142 1.95 -14.90 -10.33
N ASN A 143 0.98 -14.26 -9.68
CA ASN A 143 1.02 -14.01 -8.24
C ASN A 143 0.89 -15.30 -7.42
N ARG A 144 0.15 -16.30 -7.91
CA ARG A 144 0.06 -17.62 -7.28
C ARG A 144 1.41 -18.33 -7.27
N ARG A 145 2.07 -18.45 -8.43
CA ARG A 145 3.42 -19.03 -8.53
C ARG A 145 4.49 -18.28 -7.73
N GLN A 146 4.36 -16.97 -7.58
CA GLN A 146 5.25 -16.20 -6.71
C GLN A 146 5.06 -16.54 -5.23
N ARG A 147 3.81 -16.73 -4.78
CA ARG A 147 3.53 -17.14 -3.39
C ARG A 147 4.05 -18.54 -3.09
N ASP A 148 3.87 -19.48 -4.01
CA ASP A 148 4.28 -20.88 -3.80
C ASP A 148 5.82 -20.99 -3.66
N ARG A 149 6.58 -20.28 -4.51
CA ARG A 149 8.05 -20.19 -4.36
C ARG A 149 8.49 -19.52 -3.05
N ALA A 150 7.74 -18.52 -2.58
CA ALA A 150 8.04 -17.83 -1.33
C ALA A 150 7.80 -18.72 -0.10
N SER A 151 6.77 -19.58 -0.11
CA SER A 151 6.57 -20.59 0.94
C SER A 151 7.68 -21.64 0.94
N GLU A 152 8.05 -22.19 -0.22
CA GLU A 152 9.12 -23.20 -0.33
C GLU A 152 10.48 -22.68 0.18
N THR A 153 10.76 -21.39 -0.03
CA THR A 153 12.00 -20.76 0.45
C THR A 153 11.99 -20.55 1.96
N ASN A 154 10.82 -20.34 2.56
CA ASN A 154 10.67 -20.16 4.01
C ASN A 154 10.80 -21.51 4.74
N ASP A 155 10.21 -22.56 4.18
CA ASP A 155 10.26 -23.92 4.75
C ASP A 155 11.68 -24.52 4.75
N ARG A 156 12.53 -24.12 3.79
CA ARG A 156 13.95 -24.51 3.82
C ARG A 156 14.77 -23.82 4.90
N LYS A 157 14.41 -22.58 5.28
CA LYS A 157 15.12 -21.83 6.33
C LYS A 157 14.78 -22.32 7.73
N THR A 158 13.61 -22.90 7.93
CA THR A 158 13.18 -23.43 9.23
C THR A 158 13.78 -24.80 9.53
N LEU A 159 14.19 -25.56 8.51
CA LEU A 159 14.80 -26.89 8.67
C LEU A 159 16.33 -26.86 8.88
N ASP A 160 16.99 -25.74 8.59
CA ASP A 160 18.46 -25.58 8.73
C ASP A 160 18.89 -24.94 10.08
N MET A 161 17.94 -24.66 10.99
CA MET A 161 18.23 -24.23 12.36
C MET A 161 17.94 -25.35 13.35
N SER A 162 18.69 -26.43 13.23
CA SER A 162 18.90 -27.37 14.34
C SER A 162 20.15 -26.92 15.10
N PRO A 163 20.07 -26.60 16.42
CA PRO A 163 21.26 -26.29 17.19
C PRO A 163 22.02 -27.58 17.47
N SER A 164 22.96 -27.93 16.60
CA SER A 164 23.97 -28.93 16.93
C SER A 164 24.98 -28.27 17.87
N HIS A 165 24.74 -28.38 19.18
CA HIS A 165 25.81 -28.29 20.16
C HIS A 165 26.83 -29.37 19.81
N ASN A 166 28.02 -28.94 19.43
CA ASN A 166 29.27 -29.62 19.72
C ASN A 166 30.33 -28.52 19.88
N ASP A 167 30.69 -28.27 21.13
CA ASP A 167 31.95 -27.66 21.49
C ASP A 167 33.07 -28.56 20.97
N ASP A 168 33.94 -28.05 20.11
CA ASP A 168 35.37 -28.37 20.20
C ASP A 168 36.21 -27.24 19.60
N ASN A 169 37.33 -27.02 20.26
CA ASN A 169 38.16 -25.83 20.26
C ASN A 169 39.42 -26.12 19.43
N SER A 170 39.69 -25.37 18.36
CA SER A 170 41.08 -25.16 17.93
C SER A 170 41.24 -23.91 17.08
N LEU A 171 42.08 -23.04 17.64
CA LEU A 171 42.84 -21.96 17.03
C LEU A 171 43.69 -22.53 15.88
N ASP A 172 43.75 -21.83 14.73
CA ASP A 172 44.98 -21.29 14.13
C ASP A 172 44.80 -20.87 12.64
N ASP A 173 45.43 -19.73 12.36
CA ASP A 173 46.14 -19.35 11.14
C ASP A 173 45.49 -18.50 10.02
N LEU A 174 46.27 -17.49 9.62
CA LEU A 174 46.04 -16.41 8.68
C LEU A 174 46.20 -16.86 7.21
N GLY A 175 45.48 -16.23 6.28
CA GLY A 175 45.83 -16.35 4.86
C GLY A 175 44.88 -15.69 3.87
N SER A 176 45.23 -14.46 3.47
CA SER A 176 44.67 -13.73 2.33
C SER A 176 45.03 -14.40 0.99
N THR A 177 44.08 -14.57 0.06
CA THR A 177 44.26 -14.37 -1.40
C THR A 177 42.92 -14.52 -2.14
N GLY A 178 42.72 -13.70 -3.16
CA GLY A 178 41.45 -13.58 -3.89
C GLY A 178 41.21 -14.63 -4.98
N SER A 179 39.98 -14.63 -5.49
CA SER A 179 39.65 -15.03 -6.86
C SER A 179 38.22 -14.60 -7.21
N GLU A 180 38.07 -13.99 -8.39
CA GLU A 180 36.83 -13.70 -9.10
C GLU A 180 36.01 -14.98 -9.38
N PRO A 181 34.72 -14.83 -9.73
CA PRO A 181 34.26 -15.55 -10.91
C PRO A 181 33.41 -14.68 -11.86
N THR A 182 33.98 -14.46 -13.03
CA THR A 182 33.44 -14.73 -14.37
C THR A 182 31.92 -14.75 -14.57
N THR A 183 31.45 -13.71 -15.25
CA THR A 183 30.52 -13.68 -16.39
C THR A 183 29.67 -14.93 -16.67
N LYS A 184 28.36 -14.83 -16.44
CA LYS A 184 27.34 -15.56 -17.22
C LYS A 184 26.33 -14.55 -17.78
N GLY A 185 26.32 -14.46 -19.11
CA GLY A 185 25.47 -13.55 -19.88
C GLY A 185 23.99 -13.80 -19.65
N PHE A 186 23.25 -12.73 -19.37
CA PHE A 186 21.81 -12.70 -19.51
C PHE A 186 21.50 -12.25 -20.94
N GLN A 187 21.05 -13.19 -21.76
CA GLN A 187 20.47 -12.96 -23.08
C GLN A 187 19.32 -11.94 -22.94
N LEU A 188 19.45 -10.81 -23.62
CA LEU A 188 18.37 -9.84 -23.78
C LEU A 188 17.37 -10.39 -24.80
N ASP A 189 16.26 -10.96 -24.33
CA ASP A 189 15.13 -11.25 -25.20
C ASP A 189 14.39 -9.94 -25.53
N TYR A 190 14.80 -9.33 -26.64
CA TYR A 190 14.08 -8.30 -27.37
C TYR A 190 12.81 -8.89 -27.97
N ASN A 191 11.71 -8.89 -27.23
CA ASN A 191 10.36 -8.98 -27.79
C ASN A 191 9.36 -8.28 -26.86
N ASN A 192 9.44 -6.95 -26.85
CA ASN A 192 8.53 -6.04 -26.16
C ASN A 192 7.86 -5.10 -27.16
N PRO A 193 6.62 -5.38 -27.64
CA PRO A 193 5.75 -4.34 -28.14
C PRO A 193 5.05 -3.65 -26.96
N GLN A 194 5.78 -2.68 -26.46
CA GLN A 194 5.39 -1.41 -25.86
C GLN A 194 3.88 -1.04 -25.90
N TYR A 195 3.31 -0.90 -24.70
CA TYR A 195 2.24 0.02 -24.26
C TYR A 195 1.03 0.30 -25.18
N HIS A 196 -0.12 -0.23 -24.78
CA HIS A 196 -1.40 0.46 -24.96
C HIS A 196 -2.30 0.26 -23.73
N TYR A 197 -2.22 1.17 -22.77
CA TYR A 197 -3.22 1.29 -21.71
C TYR A 197 -4.49 1.90 -22.31
N HIS A 198 -5.44 1.06 -22.73
CA HIS A 198 -6.83 1.50 -22.83
C HIS A 198 -7.46 1.34 -21.44
N HIS A 199 -7.48 2.44 -20.69
CA HIS A 199 -8.24 2.56 -19.46
C HIS A 199 -9.73 2.43 -19.79
N HIS A 200 -10.32 1.28 -19.49
CA HIS A 200 -11.75 1.16 -19.26
C HIS A 200 -11.95 0.84 -17.78
N MET A 201 -11.80 1.88 -16.97
CA MET A 201 -12.40 1.96 -15.64
C MET A 201 -13.34 3.16 -15.69
N LYS A 202 -14.62 2.93 -15.43
CA LYS A 202 -15.60 3.99 -15.23
C LYS A 202 -15.09 4.87 -14.08
N PRO A 203 -15.10 6.20 -14.21
CA PRO A 203 -14.59 7.08 -13.17
C PRO A 203 -15.43 6.91 -11.91
N THR A 204 -14.81 6.45 -10.84
CA THR A 204 -15.27 6.70 -9.47
C THR A 204 -15.05 8.18 -9.17
N THR A 205 -16.05 8.83 -8.57
CA THR A 205 -16.19 10.28 -8.31
C THR A 205 -15.08 10.92 -7.44
N THR A 206 -13.97 10.24 -7.19
CA THR A 206 -12.84 10.75 -6.39
C THR A 206 -11.61 11.12 -7.22
N ASP A 207 -11.62 10.94 -8.55
CA ASP A 207 -10.48 11.29 -9.43
C ASP A 207 -10.67 12.61 -10.21
N ILE A 208 -11.52 13.51 -9.71
CA ILE A 208 -11.54 14.92 -10.14
C ILE A 208 -11.21 15.76 -8.92
N ILE A 209 -9.93 16.06 -8.71
CA ILE A 209 -9.34 17.40 -8.51
C ILE A 209 -7.81 17.18 -8.56
N ASP A 210 -7.24 17.14 -9.77
CA ASP A 210 -5.90 17.69 -9.98
C ASP A 210 -5.89 18.39 -11.33
N SER A 211 -6.24 19.67 -11.28
CA SER A 211 -6.01 20.64 -12.34
C SER A 211 -5.99 22.02 -11.71
N GLY A 212 -4.80 22.49 -11.37
CA GLY A 212 -4.44 23.91 -11.41
C GLY A 212 -4.89 24.77 -10.23
N GLY A 213 -3.90 25.14 -9.41
CA GLY A 213 -3.82 26.46 -8.77
C GLY A 213 -4.79 26.76 -7.64
N ILE A 214 -4.23 26.97 -6.44
CA ILE A 214 -4.43 28.14 -5.55
C ILE A 214 -3.71 27.78 -4.25
N PHE A 215 -2.42 28.12 -4.19
CA PHE A 215 -1.73 28.43 -2.95
C PHE A 215 -0.91 29.68 -3.23
N LYS A 216 -1.61 30.80 -3.32
CA LYS A 216 -1.02 32.12 -3.12
C LYS A 216 -1.89 32.85 -2.12
N ASP A 217 -1.18 33.47 -1.18
CA ASP A 217 -1.63 34.54 -0.28
C ASP A 217 -2.43 34.14 0.95
N TYR A 218 -1.70 33.84 2.03
CA TYR A 218 -2.10 34.24 3.38
C TYR A 218 -0.85 34.72 4.15
N HIS A 219 -0.41 35.93 3.81
CA HIS A 219 0.31 36.83 4.72
C HIS A 219 -0.64 38.00 5.02
N SER A 220 -0.76 38.36 6.29
CA SER A 220 -1.65 39.39 6.88
C SER A 220 -3.04 38.89 7.28
N LEU A 221 -3.15 38.37 8.50
CA LEU A 221 -3.64 39.08 9.70
C LEU A 221 -3.50 38.17 10.93
#